data_AF-A0A1Q6TWD3-F1
#
_entry.id   AF-A0A1Q6TWD3-F1
#
_cell.length_a   1.000
_cell.length_b   1.000
_cell.length_c   1.000
_cell.angle_alpha   90.00
_cell.angle_beta   90.00
_cell.angle_gamma   90.00
#
_symmetry.space_group_name_H-M   'P 1'
#
loop_
_entity.id
_entity.type
_entity.pdbx_description
1 polymer ?
#
loop_
_entity_poly.entity_id
_entity_poly.type
_entity_poly.pdbx_seq_one_letter_code
_entity_poly.pdbx_strand_id
1 'polypeptide(L)'
;MVVLFCDICMCIGLQAGFWELLLGVVVSVLFVLFMALFGLMLGLKMPNLTWTNELAPIKQSISVMIEMFGGWGFSLVIGGVYITVGWHMGAALYLVILTIVLIAVSVLLLMWLKKKGTEIFRWL
;
A
#
# COMPACT_ATOMS: atom_id res chain seq x y z
N MET A 1 5.03 -7.61 10.02
CA MET A 1 4.94 -8.01 11.45
C MET A 1 4.29 -6.91 12.30
N VAL A 2 4.77 -5.66 12.27
CA VAL A 2 4.18 -4.54 13.04
C VAL A 2 2.70 -4.27 12.68
N VAL A 3 2.34 -4.31 11.40
CA VAL A 3 0.96 -4.06 10.93
C VAL A 3 -0.05 -5.06 11.52
N LEU A 4 0.30 -6.34 11.57
CA LEU A 4 -0.56 -7.39 12.13
C LEU A 4 -0.77 -7.21 13.64
N PHE A 5 0.28 -6.79 14.35
CA PHE A 5 0.18 -6.51 15.78
C PHE A 5 -0.74 -5.31 16.03
N CYS A 6 -0.61 -4.23 15.26
CA CYS A 6 -1.46 -3.05 15.37
C CYS A 6 -2.94 -3.38 15.08
N ASP A 7 -3.24 -4.19 14.07
CA ASP A 7 -4.61 -4.62 13.77
C ASP A 7 -5.23 -5.39 14.93
N ILE A 8 -4.49 -6.33 15.51
CA ILE A 8 -4.96 -7.12 16.66
C ILE A 8 -5.25 -6.20 17.86
N CYS A 9 -4.34 -5.27 18.16
CA CYS A 9 -4.55 -4.29 19.23
C CYS A 9 -5.77 -3.39 18.98
N MET A 10 -5.97 -2.94 17.75
CA MET A 10 -7.12 -2.09 17.39
C MET A 10 -8.44 -2.85 17.54
N CYS A 11 -8.48 -4.12 17.09
CA CYS A 11 -9.68 -4.94 17.19
C CYS A 11 -10.07 -5.24 18.64
N ILE A 12 -9.09 -5.45 19.53
CA ILE A 12 -9.32 -5.63 20.97
C ILE A 12 -9.86 -4.32 21.58
N GLY A 13 -9.30 -3.17 21.22
CA GLY A 13 -9.72 -1.86 21.73
C GLY A 13 -11.11 -1.43 21.26
N LEU A 14 -11.47 -1.73 20.01
CA LEU A 14 -12.78 -1.39 19.42
C LEU A 14 -13.86 -2.44 19.65
N GLN A 15 -13.54 -3.57 20.31
CA GLN A 15 -14.44 -4.74 20.45
C GLN A 15 -15.04 -5.17 19.10
N ALA A 16 -14.22 -5.14 18.06
CA ALA A 16 -14.66 -5.43 16.69
C ALA A 16 -15.10 -6.89 16.55
N GLY A 17 -16.07 -7.14 15.67
CA GLY A 17 -16.55 -8.49 15.41
C GLY A 17 -15.47 -9.36 14.73
N PHE A 18 -15.58 -10.68 14.85
CA PHE A 18 -14.64 -11.63 14.21
C PHE A 18 -14.45 -11.38 12.70
N TRP A 19 -15.55 -11.05 12.01
CA TRP A 19 -15.53 -10.76 10.56
C TRP A 19 -14.80 -9.46 10.22
N GLU A 20 -14.91 -8.44 11.06
CA GLU A 20 -14.22 -7.17 10.86
C GLU A 20 -12.72 -7.31 11.12
N LEU A 21 -12.34 -8.13 12.11
CA LEU A 21 -10.94 -8.48 12.36
C LEU A 21 -10.33 -9.21 11.17
N LEU A 22 -11.02 -10.23 10.64
CA LEU A 22 -10.53 -10.98 9.48
C LEU A 22 -10.36 -10.07 8.27
N LEU A 23 -11.36 -9.23 7.97
CA LEU A 23 -11.31 -8.29 6.85
C LEU A 23 -10.23 -7.21 7.07
N GLY A 24 -10.06 -6.70 8.28
CA GLY A 24 -9.02 -5.74 8.63
C GLY A 24 -7.62 -6.30 8.32
N VAL A 25 -7.31 -7.51 8.80
CA VAL A 25 -6.03 -8.18 8.53
C VAL A 25 -5.81 -8.37 7.03
N VAL A 26 -6.83 -8.79 6.28
CA VAL A 26 -6.74 -8.97 4.83
C VAL A 26 -6.46 -7.64 4.12
N VAL A 27 -7.19 -6.58 4.46
CA VAL A 27 -6.99 -5.23 3.91
C VAL A 27 -5.58 -4.74 4.20
N SER A 28 -5.09 -4.91 5.42
CA SER A 28 -3.76 -4.49 5.85
C SER A 28 -2.65 -5.19 5.08
N VAL A 29 -2.77 -6.51 4.87
CA VAL A 29 -1.81 -7.27 4.06
C VAL A 29 -1.84 -6.81 2.60
N LEU A 30 -3.03 -6.60 2.03
CA LEU A 30 -3.17 -6.09 0.67
C LEU A 30 -2.63 -4.68 0.51
N PHE A 31 -2.79 -3.83 1.51
CA PHE A 31 -2.24 -2.48 1.49
C PHE A 31 -0.71 -2.49 1.53
N VAL A 32 -0.10 -3.37 2.33
CA VAL A 32 1.37 -3.57 2.33
C VAL A 32 1.84 -4.07 0.96
N LEU A 33 1.12 -5.02 0.34
CA LEU A 33 1.44 -5.50 -1.01
C LEU A 33 1.36 -4.36 -2.04
N PHE A 34 0.29 -3.57 -2.00
CA PHE A 34 0.10 -2.41 -2.88
C PHE A 34 1.25 -1.41 -2.73
N MET A 35 1.60 -1.03 -1.50
CA MET A 35 2.69 -0.10 -1.22
C MET A 35 4.04 -0.63 -1.74
N ALA A 36 4.32 -1.92 -1.55
CA ALA A 36 5.54 -2.54 -2.08
C ALA A 36 5.59 -2.50 -3.62
N LEU A 37 4.48 -2.76 -4.30
CA LEU A 37 4.38 -2.66 -5.76
C LEU A 37 4.54 -1.22 -6.25
N PHE A 38 3.98 -0.27 -5.51
CA PHE A 38 4.10 1.15 -5.79
C PHE A 38 5.55 1.64 -5.61
N GLY A 39 6.21 1.27 -4.52
CA GLY A 39 7.64 1.54 -4.29
C GLY A 39 8.52 0.97 -5.39
N LEU A 40 8.26 -0.27 -5.81
CA LEU A 40 8.97 -0.90 -6.92
C LEU A 40 8.77 -0.17 -8.25
N MET A 41 7.54 0.29 -8.53
CA MET A 41 7.24 1.09 -9.73
C MET A 41 7.98 2.43 -9.72
N LEU A 42 8.03 3.12 -8.57
CA LEU A 42 8.79 4.36 -8.42
C LEU A 42 10.30 4.14 -8.56
N GLY A 43 10.82 3.06 -7.96
CA GLY A 43 12.23 2.67 -8.08
C GLY A 43 12.67 2.43 -9.52
N LEU A 44 11.80 1.82 -10.34
CA LEU A 44 12.06 1.61 -11.77
C LEU A 44 11.96 2.90 -12.58
N LYS A 45 11.03 3.81 -12.26
CA LYS A 45 10.84 5.07 -12.99
C LYS A 45 11.89 6.13 -12.68
N MET A 46 12.39 6.16 -11.45
CA MET A 46 13.38 7.13 -10.99
C MET A 46 14.57 6.39 -10.38
N PRO A 47 15.36 5.71 -11.23
CA PRO A 47 16.56 5.01 -10.78
C PRO A 47 17.62 6.02 -10.36
N ASN A 48 18.22 5.83 -9.20
CA ASN A 48 19.37 6.62 -8.77
C ASN A 48 20.66 5.89 -9.16
N LEU A 49 21.22 6.22 -10.33
CA LEU A 49 22.43 5.60 -10.89
C LEU A 49 23.71 6.39 -10.61
N THR A 50 23.63 7.52 -9.92
CA THR A 50 24.83 8.30 -9.58
C THR A 50 25.58 7.61 -8.45
N TRP A 51 26.64 6.89 -8.82
CA TRP A 51 27.46 6.12 -7.90
C TRP A 51 28.41 7.05 -7.13
N THR A 52 27.93 7.58 -6.01
CA THR A 52 28.72 8.40 -5.07
C THR A 52 28.98 7.68 -3.75
N ASN A 53 28.07 6.80 -3.33
CA ASN A 53 28.18 5.94 -2.15
C ASN A 53 27.25 4.72 -2.36
N GLU A 54 27.64 3.55 -1.88
CA GLU A 54 26.86 2.30 -1.96
C GLU A 54 25.47 2.39 -1.30
N LEU A 55 25.32 3.27 -0.30
CA LEU A 55 24.05 3.46 0.40
C LEU A 55 23.11 4.48 -0.26
N ALA A 56 23.62 5.39 -1.08
CA ALA A 56 22.85 6.51 -1.63
C ALA A 56 21.70 6.08 -2.58
N PRO A 57 21.87 5.07 -3.45
CA PRO A 57 20.78 4.57 -4.29
C PRO A 57 19.67 3.89 -3.49
N ILE A 58 20.02 3.27 -2.35
CA ILE A 58 19.13 2.38 -1.59
C ILE A 58 18.37 3.14 -0.49
N LYS A 59 19.04 4.05 0.24
CA LYS A 59 18.47 4.71 1.44
C LYS A 59 18.19 6.21 1.30
N GLN A 60 18.70 6.86 0.24
CA GLN A 60 18.56 8.32 0.05
C GLN A 60 17.95 8.69 -1.31
N SER A 61 17.26 7.78 -1.98
CA SER A 61 16.57 8.10 -3.24
C SER A 61 15.24 8.81 -2.99
N ILE A 62 14.89 9.75 -3.87
CA ILE A 62 13.60 10.46 -3.85
C ILE A 62 12.42 9.48 -3.94
N SER A 63 12.61 8.35 -4.63
CA SER A 63 11.62 7.27 -4.73
C SER A 63 11.23 6.70 -3.37
N VAL A 64 12.19 6.46 -2.48
CA VAL A 64 11.94 5.97 -1.11
C VAL A 64 11.21 7.02 -0.29
N MET A 65 11.59 8.30 -0.43
CA MET A 65 10.90 9.39 0.26
C MET A 65 9.41 9.47 -0.15
N ILE A 66 9.14 9.39 -1.46
CA ILE A 66 7.76 9.40 -1.98
C ILE A 66 6.99 8.16 -1.55
N GLU A 67 7.62 6.98 -1.49
CA GLU A 67 6.96 5.76 -0.99
C GLU A 67 6.55 5.91 0.48
N MET A 68 7.46 6.39 1.33
CA MET A 68 7.20 6.55 2.76
C MET A 68 6.08 7.56 3.05
N PHE A 69 6.13 8.74 2.43
CA PHE A 69 5.06 9.75 2.59
C PHE A 69 3.80 9.42 1.79
N GLY A 70 3.94 8.67 0.70
CA GLY A 70 2.83 8.19 -0.12
C GLY A 70 1.90 7.29 0.68
N GLY A 71 2.46 6.42 1.53
CA GLY A 71 1.66 5.59 2.45
C GLY A 71 0.72 6.42 3.32
N TRP A 72 1.21 7.52 3.89
CA TRP A 72 0.39 8.45 4.69
C TRP A 72 -0.70 9.12 3.85
N GLY A 73 -0.35 9.56 2.64
CA GLY A 73 -1.31 10.14 1.70
C GLY A 73 -2.44 9.16 1.35
N PHE A 74 -2.11 7.92 1.01
CA PHE A 74 -3.11 6.88 0.72
C PHE A 74 -3.98 6.57 1.94
N SER A 75 -3.40 6.47 3.14
CA SER A 75 -4.16 6.25 4.37
C SER A 75 -5.11 7.40 4.69
N LEU A 76 -4.71 8.66 4.47
CA LEU A 76 -5.59 9.82 4.66
C LEU A 76 -6.76 9.81 3.68
N VAL A 77 -6.52 9.45 2.42
CA VAL A 77 -7.59 9.33 1.42
C VAL A 77 -8.58 8.23 1.81
N ILE A 78 -8.09 7.05 2.19
CA ILE A 78 -8.95 5.94 2.63
C ILE A 78 -9.74 6.32 3.90
N GLY A 79 -9.09 6.93 4.89
CA GLY A 79 -9.77 7.39 6.11
C GLY A 79 -10.81 8.49 5.83
N GLY A 80 -10.48 9.44 4.95
CA GLY A 80 -11.39 10.52 4.56
C GLY A 80 -12.64 10.02 3.84
N VAL A 81 -12.50 9.03 2.96
CA VAL A 81 -13.65 8.39 2.28
C VAL A 81 -14.54 7.64 3.29
N TYR A 82 -13.94 6.99 4.29
CA TYR A 82 -14.71 6.35 5.35
C TYR A 82 -15.56 7.35 6.15
N ILE A 83 -14.98 8.48 6.55
CA ILE A 83 -15.70 9.50 7.34
C ILE A 83 -16.82 10.16 6.54
N THR A 84 -16.59 10.42 5.24
CA THR A 84 -17.53 11.16 4.39
C THR A 84 -18.66 10.30 3.83
N VAL A 85 -18.39 9.05 3.47
CA VAL A 85 -19.37 8.15 2.80
C VAL A 85 -19.56 6.84 3.56
N GLY A 86 -18.46 6.26 4.07
CA GLY A 86 -18.45 4.93 4.70
C GLY A 86 -19.20 4.84 6.03
N TRP A 87 -19.32 5.93 6.78
CA TRP A 87 -19.98 5.94 8.10
C TRP A 87 -21.44 5.47 8.03
N HIS A 88 -22.15 5.78 6.94
CA HIS A 88 -23.55 5.39 6.75
C HIS A 88 -23.73 3.94 6.27
N MET A 89 -22.68 3.30 5.75
CA MET A 89 -22.76 1.99 5.07
C MET A 89 -22.37 0.81 5.98
N GLY A 90 -21.81 1.09 7.16
CA GLY A 90 -21.31 0.07 8.09
C GLY A 90 -19.89 -0.40 7.77
N ALA A 91 -19.10 -0.67 8.81
CA ALA A 91 -17.67 -0.95 8.71
C ALA A 91 -17.36 -2.17 7.84
N ALA A 92 -18.13 -3.26 7.97
CA ALA A 92 -17.92 -4.48 7.19
C ALA A 92 -18.05 -4.27 5.67
N LEU A 93 -19.10 -3.56 5.21
CA LEU A 93 -19.30 -3.29 3.78
C LEU A 93 -18.20 -2.40 3.22
N TYR A 94 -17.77 -1.39 3.99
CA TYR A 94 -16.66 -0.53 3.60
C TYR A 94 -15.37 -1.33 3.41
N LEU A 95 -15.02 -2.20 4.36
CA LEU A 95 -13.82 -3.04 4.30
C LEU A 95 -13.85 -4.00 3.10
N VAL A 96 -15.01 -4.57 2.77
CA VAL A 96 -15.16 -5.44 1.58
C VAL A 96 -14.90 -4.67 0.29
N ILE A 97 -15.50 -3.48 0.14
CA ILE A 97 -15.29 -2.63 -1.05
C ILE A 97 -13.81 -2.24 -1.15
N LEU A 98 -13.20 -1.82 -0.04
CA LEU A 98 -11.79 -1.43 0.00
C LEU A 98 -10.87 -2.60 -0.38
N THR A 99 -11.20 -3.82 0.08
CA THR A 99 -10.47 -5.05 -0.29
C THR A 99 -10.50 -5.26 -1.81
N ILE A 100 -11.69 -5.17 -2.43
CA ILE A 100 -11.85 -5.35 -3.88
C ILE A 100 -11.04 -4.29 -4.65
N VAL A 101 -11.11 -3.04 -4.22
CA VAL A 101 -10.36 -1.93 -4.84
C VAL A 101 -8.85 -2.17 -4.72
N LEU A 102 -8.34 -2.54 -3.55
CA LEU A 102 -6.91 -2.81 -3.35
C LEU A 102 -6.42 -3.98 -4.20
N ILE A 103 -7.22 -5.06 -4.31
CA ILE A 103 -6.89 -6.19 -5.19
C ILE A 103 -6.84 -5.73 -6.64
N ALA A 104 -7.87 -5.03 -7.12
CA ALA A 104 -7.94 -4.58 -8.51
C ALA A 104 -6.75 -3.67 -8.88
N VAL A 105 -6.44 -2.72 -8.00
CA VAL A 105 -5.31 -1.79 -8.19
C VAL A 105 -3.98 -2.53 -8.14
N SER A 106 -3.78 -3.44 -7.18
CA SER A 106 -2.55 -4.24 -7.08
C SER A 106 -2.34 -5.13 -8.30
N VAL A 107 -3.39 -5.77 -8.81
CA VAL A 107 -3.33 -6.59 -10.03
C VAL A 107 -3.02 -5.73 -11.26
N LEU A 108 -3.63 -4.55 -11.38
CA LEU A 108 -3.34 -3.60 -12.45
C LEU A 108 -1.86 -3.18 -12.43
N LEU A 109 -1.34 -2.83 -11.25
CA LEU A 109 0.07 -2.48 -11.04
C LEU A 109 1.00 -3.65 -11.38
N LEU A 110 0.67 -4.87 -10.95
CA LEU A 110 1.44 -6.07 -11.29
C LEU A 110 1.46 -6.34 -12.80
N MET A 111 0.32 -6.20 -13.48
CA MET A 111 0.26 -6.35 -14.94
C MET A 111 1.08 -5.29 -15.65
N TRP A 112 1.02 -4.04 -15.19
CA TRP A 112 1.84 -2.96 -15.73
C TRP A 112 3.33 -3.25 -15.51
N LEU A 113 3.72 -3.65 -14.30
CA LEU A 113 5.09 -3.96 -13.94
C LEU A 113 5.65 -5.12 -14.78
N LYS A 114 4.84 -6.16 -15.02
CA LYS A 114 5.23 -7.29 -15.89
C LYS A 114 5.41 -6.88 -17.36
N LYS A 115 4.66 -5.90 -17.86
CA LYS A 115 4.76 -5.45 -19.27
C LYS A 115 5.87 -4.41 -19.45
N LYS A 116 5.81 -3.34 -18.67
CA LYS A 116 6.66 -2.15 -18.79
C LYS A 116 7.93 -2.24 -17.96
N GLY A 117 7.90 -2.92 -16.81
CA GLY A 117 9.07 -3.05 -15.95
C GLY A 117 10.22 -3.79 -16.64
N THR A 118 9.93 -4.82 -17.44
CA THR A 118 10.95 -5.55 -18.22
C THR A 118 11.52 -4.71 -19.36
N GLU A 119 10.72 -3.81 -19.97
CA GLU A 119 11.21 -2.86 -20.98
C GLU A 119 12.16 -1.83 -20.36
N ILE A 120 11.81 -1.28 -19.20
CA ILE A 120 12.60 -0.26 -18.50
C ILE A 120 13.89 -0.88 -17.96
N PHE A 121 13.83 -2.08 -17.38
CA PHE A 121 15.01 -2.77 -16.87
C PHE A 121 16.00 -3.17 -17.98
N ARG A 122 15.54 -3.37 -19.22
CA ARG A 122 16.44 -3.64 -20.36
C ARG A 122 17.34 -2.44 -20.70
N TRP A 123 16.87 -1.23 -20.42
CA TRP A 123 17.58 0.02 -20.74
C TRP A 123 18.33 0.64 -19.56
N LEU A 124 18.14 0.11 -18.36
CA LEU A 124 18.88 0.45 -17.14
C LEU A 124 20.20 -0.31 -17.07
#